data_AF-A0A527ZEY1-F1
#
_entry.id   AF-A0A527ZEY1-F1
#
_cell.length_a   1.000
_cell.length_b   1.000
_cell.length_c   1.000
_cell.angle_alpha   90.00
_cell.angle_beta   90.00
_cell.angle_gamma   90.00
#
_symmetry.space_group_name_H-M   'P 1'
#
loop_
_entity.id
_entity.type
_entity.pdbx_description
1 polymer ?
#
loop_
_entity_poly.entity_id
_entity_poly.type
_entity_poly.pdbx_seq_one_letter_code
_entity_poly.pdbx_strand_id
1 'polypeptide(L)'
;MVGTAFKKLRRDLAFRHGRRLRQFNYWLLARLAMTMIWLLRLLPVDSALNFADRAARRIGPWVGRHNVAIANLRKAYPEKSDKEIQAIASDMWGNIAGEQKPHIIFTGHLGNFELLPVAAATFGMNITALFRPPNNPYLADYILSTRRSTMGSLLPSATGASFALAAILEKGGN
;
A
#
# COMPACT_ATOMS: atom_id res chain seq x y z
N MET A 1 -37.48 -43.49 -0.71
CA MET A 1 -37.03 -42.49 0.29
C MET A 1 -35.55 -42.58 0.69
N VAL A 2 -34.85 -43.71 0.49
CA VAL A 2 -33.44 -43.89 0.95
C VAL A 2 -32.39 -43.15 0.09
N GLY A 3 -32.59 -43.04 -1.23
CA GLY A 3 -31.63 -42.41 -2.14
C GLY A 3 -31.45 -40.89 -1.96
N THR A 4 -32.49 -40.18 -1.51
CA THR A 4 -32.45 -38.73 -1.28
C THR A 4 -31.71 -38.36 0.01
N ALA A 5 -31.82 -39.19 1.06
CA ALA A 5 -31.10 -39.01 2.31
C ALA A 5 -29.57 -39.19 2.13
N PHE A 6 -29.16 -40.20 1.35
CA PHE A 6 -27.75 -40.46 1.07
C PHE A 6 -27.11 -39.34 0.22
N LYS A 7 -27.84 -38.81 -0.77
CA LYS A 7 -27.39 -37.68 -1.60
C LYS A 7 -27.26 -36.39 -0.78
N LYS A 8 -28.13 -36.16 0.20
CA LYS A 8 -28.07 -35.02 1.14
C LYS A 8 -26.87 -35.14 2.09
N LEU A 9 -26.66 -36.31 2.69
CA LEU A 9 -25.53 -36.58 3.58
C LEU A 9 -24.18 -36.37 2.88
N ARG A 10 -24.03 -36.89 1.66
CA ARG A 10 -22.82 -36.70 0.85
C ARG A 10 -22.57 -35.23 0.51
N ARG A 11 -23.62 -34.46 0.21
CA ARG A 11 -23.52 -33.02 -0.08
C ARG A 11 -23.13 -32.22 1.17
N ASP A 12 -23.70 -32.54 2.33
CA ASP A 12 -23.42 -31.86 3.59
C ASP A 12 -21.99 -32.16 4.08
N LEU A 13 -21.52 -33.41 3.92
CA LEU A 13 -20.14 -33.78 4.19
C LEU A 13 -19.17 -33.08 3.23
N ALA A 14 -19.43 -33.11 1.92
CA ALA A 14 -18.60 -32.39 0.93
C ALA A 14 -18.52 -30.88 1.22
N PHE A 15 -19.63 -30.28 1.65
CA PHE A 15 -19.67 -28.87 2.03
C PHE A 15 -18.89 -28.57 3.32
N ARG A 16 -19.00 -29.43 4.35
CA ARG A 16 -18.22 -29.32 5.61
C ARG A 16 -16.72 -29.48 5.36
N HIS A 17 -16.32 -30.47 4.56
CA HIS A 17 -14.92 -30.69 4.18
C HIS A 17 -14.39 -29.55 3.31
N GLY A 18 -15.16 -29.05 2.34
CA GLY A 18 -14.79 -27.89 1.53
C GLY A 18 -14.66 -26.58 2.33
N ARG A 19 -15.44 -26.41 3.41
CA ARG A 19 -15.28 -25.28 4.34
C ARG A 19 -14.01 -25.41 5.18
N ARG A 20 -13.71 -26.62 5.69
CA ARG A 20 -12.47 -26.90 6.45
C ARG A 20 -11.20 -26.73 5.59
N LEU A 21 -11.22 -27.19 4.33
CA LEU A 21 -10.13 -26.98 3.38
C LEU A 21 -9.87 -25.49 3.13
N ARG A 22 -10.92 -24.68 2.96
CA ARG A 22 -10.79 -23.23 2.81
C ARG A 22 -10.26 -22.56 4.08
N GLN A 23 -10.76 -22.95 5.26
CA GLN A 23 -10.24 -22.45 6.53
C GLN A 23 -8.77 -22.81 6.73
N PHE A 24 -8.36 -24.03 6.38
CA PHE A 24 -6.97 -24.44 6.42
C PHE A 24 -6.10 -23.63 5.44
N ASN A 25 -6.58 -23.39 4.22
CA ASN A 25 -5.88 -22.53 3.25
C ASN A 25 -5.69 -21.11 3.79
N TYR A 26 -6.72 -20.50 4.36
CA TYR A 26 -6.61 -19.17 4.97
C TYR A 26 -5.67 -19.14 6.17
N TRP A 27 -5.74 -20.16 7.03
CA TRP A 27 -4.82 -20.30 8.15
C TRP A 27 -3.37 -20.44 7.68
N LEU A 28 -3.12 -21.25 6.65
CA LEU A 28 -1.78 -21.46 6.10
C LEU A 28 -1.23 -20.18 5.47
N LEU A 29 -2.03 -19.49 4.63
CA LEU A 29 -1.65 -18.21 4.03
C LEU A 29 -1.35 -17.16 5.11
N ALA A 30 -2.19 -17.07 6.16
CA ALA A 30 -1.95 -16.16 7.27
C ALA A 30 -0.67 -16.52 8.04
N ARG A 31 -0.41 -17.81 8.28
CA ARG A 31 0.80 -18.26 8.98
C ARG A 31 2.06 -17.93 8.18
N LEU A 32 2.02 -18.13 6.86
CA LEU A 32 3.11 -17.76 5.95
C LEU A 32 3.34 -16.25 5.94
N ALA A 33 2.28 -15.45 5.78
CA ALA A 33 2.39 -13.99 5.79
C ALA A 33 2.96 -13.45 7.12
N MET A 34 2.46 -13.95 8.26
CA MET A 34 2.93 -13.54 9.59
C MET A 34 4.39 -13.94 9.83
N THR A 35 4.79 -15.14 9.38
CA THR A 35 6.18 -15.60 9.47
C THR A 35 7.09 -14.72 8.61
N MET A 36 6.65 -14.37 7.40
CA MET A 36 7.40 -13.49 6.51
C MET A 36 7.57 -12.08 7.12
N ILE A 37 6.52 -11.50 7.69
CA ILE A 37 6.60 -10.20 8.39
C ILE A 37 7.54 -10.29 9.59
N TRP A 38 7.47 -11.37 10.37
CA TRP A 38 8.35 -11.58 11.52
C TRP A 38 9.82 -11.68 11.09
N LEU A 39 10.12 -12.44 10.04
CA LEU A 39 11.48 -12.54 9.48
C LEU A 39 11.98 -11.19 8.97
N LEU A 40 11.14 -10.42 8.27
CA LEU A 40 11.51 -9.08 7.78
C LEU A 40 11.80 -8.11 8.92
N ARG A 41 11.16 -8.27 10.09
CA ARG A 41 11.43 -7.44 11.28
C ARG A 41 12.73 -7.77 12.00
N LEU A 42 13.37 -8.91 11.69
CA LEU A 42 14.68 -9.27 12.26
C LEU A 42 15.84 -8.62 11.49
N LEU A 43 15.60 -8.12 10.28
CA LEU A 43 16.63 -7.47 9.47
C LEU A 43 16.82 -6.02 9.93
N PRO A 44 18.07 -5.51 9.95
CA PRO A 44 18.31 -4.07 10.03
C PRO A 44 17.52 -3.36 8.93
N VAL A 45 16.95 -2.19 9.25
CA VAL A 45 16.08 -1.44 8.34
C VAL A 45 16.73 -1.24 6.98
N ASP A 46 18.02 -0.87 6.95
CA ASP A 46 18.76 -0.67 5.69
C ASP A 46 18.85 -1.94 4.84
N SER A 47 19.01 -3.11 5.46
CA SER A 47 19.09 -4.38 4.75
C SER A 47 17.72 -4.80 4.19
N ALA A 48 16.64 -4.55 4.95
CA ALA A 48 15.28 -4.80 4.50
C ALA A 48 14.90 -3.87 3.34
N LEU A 49 15.26 -2.59 3.41
CA LEU A 49 15.05 -1.61 2.34
C LEU A 49 15.82 -1.98 1.08
N ASN A 50 17.10 -2.37 1.19
CA ASN A 50 17.90 -2.81 0.04
C ASN A 50 17.40 -4.12 -0.58
N PHE A 51 16.76 -4.99 0.20
CA PHE A 51 16.10 -6.18 -0.33
C PHE A 51 14.81 -5.81 -1.06
N ALA A 52 13.98 -4.95 -0.47
CA ALA A 52 12.74 -4.46 -1.05
C ALA A 52 13.00 -3.70 -2.37
N ASP A 53 14.01 -2.83 -2.43
CA ASP A 53 14.44 -2.12 -3.63
C ASP A 53 14.82 -3.09 -4.76
N ARG A 54 15.68 -4.07 -4.48
CA ARG A 54 16.08 -5.09 -5.46
C ARG A 54 14.90 -5.92 -5.94
N ALA A 55 14.00 -6.30 -5.05
CA ALA A 55 12.79 -7.04 -5.40
C ALA A 55 11.84 -6.18 -6.25
N ALA A 56 11.65 -4.92 -5.89
CA ALA A 56 10.78 -3.98 -6.59
C ALA A 56 11.33 -3.66 -7.99
N ARG A 57 12.63 -3.43 -8.15
CA ARG A 57 13.26 -3.23 -9.48
C ARG A 57 13.17 -4.47 -10.37
N ARG A 58 13.17 -5.67 -9.78
CA ARG A 58 13.11 -6.93 -10.53
C ARG A 58 11.68 -7.37 -10.89
N ILE A 59 10.73 -7.16 -9.99
CA ILE A 59 9.33 -7.59 -10.15
C ILE A 59 8.48 -6.47 -10.75
N GLY A 60 8.76 -5.22 -10.39
CA GLY A 60 8.02 -4.02 -10.77
C GLY A 60 7.75 -3.91 -12.28
N PRO A 61 8.74 -4.14 -13.17
CA PRO A 61 8.52 -4.10 -14.62
C PRO A 61 7.46 -5.09 -15.14
N TRP A 62 7.18 -6.17 -14.40
CA TRP A 62 6.20 -7.20 -14.79
C TRP A 62 4.81 -6.95 -14.19
N VAL A 63 4.66 -5.94 -13.34
CA VAL A 63 3.36 -5.53 -12.79
C VAL A 63 2.67 -4.64 -13.82
N GLY A 64 1.39 -4.87 -14.11
CA GLY A 64 0.64 -4.10 -15.13
C GLY A 64 0.65 -2.56 -14.93
N ARG A 65 0.95 -2.09 -13.72
CA ARG A 65 1.15 -0.67 -13.40
C ARG A 65 2.41 -0.06 -14.04
N HIS A 66 3.41 -0.86 -14.38
CA HIS A 66 4.60 -0.38 -15.07
C HIS A 66 4.25 0.18 -16.46
N ASN A 67 3.38 -0.49 -17.19
CA ASN A 67 2.91 -0.02 -18.50
C ASN A 67 2.14 1.30 -18.40
N VAL A 68 1.40 1.52 -17.31
CA VAL A 68 0.72 2.79 -17.02
C VAL A 68 1.73 3.90 -16.73
N ALA A 69 2.77 3.60 -15.95
CA ALA A 69 3.84 4.56 -15.67
C ALA A 69 4.57 4.98 -16.96
N ILE A 70 4.91 4.02 -17.83
CA ILE A 70 5.50 4.28 -19.15
C ILE A 70 4.57 5.17 -20.01
N ALA A 71 3.28 4.85 -20.06
CA ALA A 71 2.31 5.62 -20.84
C ALA A 71 2.17 7.06 -20.35
N ASN A 72 2.23 7.29 -19.03
CA ASN A 72 2.21 8.63 -18.45
C ASN A 72 3.52 9.38 -18.71
N LEU A 73 4.68 8.72 -18.58
CA LEU A 73 5.99 9.33 -18.83
C LEU A 73 6.15 9.76 -20.29
N ARG A 74 5.65 8.96 -21.26
CA ARG A 74 5.62 9.36 -22.68
C ARG A 74 4.80 10.62 -22.94
N LYS A 75 3.75 10.84 -22.16
CA LYS A 75 2.93 12.06 -22.25
C LYS A 75 3.57 13.25 -21.55
N ALA A 76 4.23 13.01 -20.41
CA ALA A 76 4.84 14.05 -19.59
C ALA A 76 6.19 14.54 -20.16
N TYR A 77 6.95 13.64 -20.78
CA TYR A 77 8.28 13.89 -21.35
C TYR A 77 8.35 13.41 -22.81
N PRO A 78 7.60 14.04 -23.74
CA PRO A 78 7.55 13.63 -25.13
C PRO A 78 8.91 13.72 -25.85
N GLU A 79 9.84 14.52 -25.32
CA GLU A 79 11.19 14.71 -25.84
C GLU A 79 12.16 13.58 -25.48
N LYS A 80 11.82 12.72 -24.51
CA LYS A 80 12.71 11.65 -24.03
C LYS A 80 12.61 10.39 -24.87
N SER A 81 13.74 9.71 -25.03
CA SER A 81 13.77 8.42 -25.73
C SER A 81 13.07 7.32 -24.92
N ASP A 82 12.57 6.29 -25.60
CA ASP A 82 11.96 5.14 -24.95
C ASP A 82 12.92 4.46 -23.94
N LYS A 83 14.23 4.49 -24.20
CA LYS A 83 15.23 3.94 -23.26
C LYS A 83 15.30 4.75 -21.96
N GLU A 84 15.27 6.07 -22.05
CA GLU A 84 15.25 6.95 -20.88
C GLU A 84 13.95 6.81 -20.09
N ILE A 85 12.81 6.71 -20.79
CA ILE A 85 11.51 6.50 -20.15
C ILE A 85 11.47 5.16 -19.41
N GLN A 86 12.01 4.09 -20.00
CA GLN A 86 12.13 2.79 -19.36
C GLN A 86 13.06 2.82 -18.13
N ALA A 87 14.18 3.55 -18.21
CA ALA A 87 15.06 3.74 -17.07
C ALA A 87 14.35 4.47 -15.93
N ILE A 88 13.69 5.60 -16.21
CA ILE A 88 12.92 6.37 -15.21
C ILE A 88 11.82 5.52 -14.57
N ALA A 89 11.06 4.75 -15.37
CA ALA A 89 9.99 3.90 -14.86
C ALA A 89 10.51 2.71 -14.05
N SER A 90 11.69 2.20 -14.36
CA SER A 90 12.36 1.15 -13.59
C SER A 90 12.88 1.69 -12.25
N ASP A 91 13.51 2.86 -12.28
CA ASP A 91 14.04 3.54 -11.10
C ASP A 91 12.95 3.96 -10.11
N MET A 92 11.77 4.33 -10.61
CA MET A 92 10.59 4.62 -9.78
C MET A 92 10.26 3.49 -8.79
N TRP A 93 10.49 2.22 -9.15
CA TRP A 93 10.21 1.08 -8.28
C TRP A 93 11.14 1.00 -7.07
N GLY A 94 12.35 1.55 -7.20
CA GLY A 94 13.36 1.53 -6.15
C GLY A 94 13.45 2.82 -5.33
N ASN A 95 13.19 3.95 -5.95
CA ASN A 95 13.55 5.25 -5.37
C ASN A 95 12.63 5.68 -4.22
N ILE A 96 11.32 5.37 -4.24
CA ILE A 96 10.39 5.88 -3.20
C ILE A 96 10.76 5.39 -1.78
N ALA A 97 11.37 4.20 -1.65
CA ALA A 97 11.72 3.62 -0.35
C ALA A 97 13.12 4.01 0.17
N GLY A 98 14.01 4.50 -0.70
CA GLY A 98 15.41 4.82 -0.37
C GLY A 98 15.81 6.28 -0.60
N GLU A 99 14.96 7.08 -1.25
CA GLU A 99 15.21 8.50 -1.50
C GLU A 99 14.86 9.32 -0.25
N GLN A 100 15.82 10.12 0.23
CA GLN A 100 15.65 10.99 1.40
C GLN A 100 15.04 12.37 1.05
N LYS A 101 14.49 12.52 -0.16
CA LYS A 101 13.84 13.77 -0.56
C LYS A 101 12.36 13.74 -0.20
N PRO A 102 11.72 14.90 0.01
CA PRO A 102 10.27 15.02 0.11
C PRO A 102 9.55 14.47 -1.13
N HIS A 103 8.50 13.68 -0.92
CA HIS A 103 7.64 13.17 -1.99
C HIS A 103 6.22 13.71 -1.86
N ILE A 104 5.53 13.86 -2.99
CA ILE A 104 4.07 14.07 -3.02
C ILE A 104 3.43 12.82 -3.62
N ILE A 105 2.57 12.15 -2.86
CA ILE A 105 1.91 10.91 -3.28
C ILE A 105 0.45 11.19 -3.63
N PHE A 106 0.09 10.92 -4.88
CA PHE A 106 -1.30 10.93 -5.34
C PHE A 106 -1.82 9.49 -5.47
N THR A 107 -3.00 9.23 -4.91
CA THR A 107 -3.68 7.95 -5.04
C THR A 107 -5.13 8.14 -5.51
N GLY A 108 -5.65 7.16 -6.24
CA GLY A 108 -7.06 7.09 -6.59
C GLY A 108 -7.87 6.36 -5.51
N HIS A 109 -9.19 6.49 -5.55
CA HIS A 109 -10.11 5.72 -4.70
C HIS A 109 -10.20 4.25 -5.18
N LEU A 110 -9.09 3.55 -5.12
CA LEU A 110 -8.93 2.18 -5.59
C LEU A 110 -8.38 1.31 -4.47
N GLY A 111 -9.03 0.18 -4.19
CA GLY A 111 -8.66 -0.69 -3.08
C GLY A 111 -8.76 0.02 -1.72
N ASN A 112 -7.89 -0.34 -0.77
CA ASN A 112 -7.83 0.30 0.53
C ASN A 112 -6.72 1.37 0.56
N PHE A 113 -7.08 2.62 0.24
CA PHE A 113 -6.16 3.75 0.21
C PHE A 113 -5.62 4.13 1.60
N GLU A 114 -6.28 3.72 2.69
CA GLU A 114 -5.83 3.96 4.06
C GLU A 114 -4.56 3.16 4.42
N LEU A 115 -4.25 2.09 3.69
CA LEU A 115 -3.03 1.31 3.92
C LEU A 115 -1.77 2.02 3.46
N LEU A 116 -1.87 2.97 2.52
CA LEU A 116 -0.71 3.69 1.99
C LEU A 116 0.01 4.53 3.04
N PRO A 117 -0.66 5.44 3.78
CA PRO A 117 -0.01 6.21 4.83
C PRO A 117 0.46 5.33 5.99
N VAL A 118 -0.26 4.23 6.30
CA VAL A 118 0.21 3.26 7.31
C VAL A 118 1.51 2.59 6.89
N ALA A 119 1.61 2.17 5.63
CA ALA A 119 2.83 1.57 5.09
C ALA A 119 3.97 2.60 5.12
N ALA A 120 3.75 3.82 4.60
CA ALA A 120 4.75 4.88 4.60
C ALA A 120 5.29 5.17 6.01
N ALA A 121 4.39 5.35 7.00
CA ALA A 121 4.77 5.55 8.39
C ALA A 121 5.54 4.34 8.97
N THR A 122 5.12 3.11 8.64
CA THR A 122 5.80 1.88 9.08
C THR A 122 7.24 1.79 8.56
N PHE A 123 7.50 2.31 7.35
CA PHE A 123 8.83 2.38 6.76
C PHE A 123 9.62 3.63 7.14
N GLY A 124 9.17 4.38 8.17
CA GLY A 124 9.90 5.53 8.72
C GLY A 124 9.74 6.83 7.91
N MET A 125 8.86 6.86 6.92
CA MET A 125 8.57 8.08 6.16
C MET A 125 7.75 9.04 7.03
N ASN A 126 8.20 10.29 7.13
CA ASN A 126 7.45 11.36 7.78
C ASN A 126 6.30 11.82 6.87
N ILE A 127 5.21 11.03 6.82
CA ILE A 127 4.07 11.22 5.93
C ILE A 127 2.96 12.06 6.58
N THR A 128 2.37 12.97 5.80
CA THR A 128 1.19 13.75 6.15
C THR A 128 0.05 13.49 5.17
N ALA A 129 -1.05 12.93 5.65
CA ALA A 129 -2.24 12.75 4.82
C ALA A 129 -3.17 13.98 4.90
N LEU A 130 -3.49 14.55 3.74
CA LEU A 130 -4.53 15.58 3.61
C LEU A 130 -5.91 14.91 3.69
N PHE A 131 -6.79 15.40 4.56
CA PHE A 131 -8.13 14.85 4.72
C PHE A 131 -9.18 15.95 4.85
N ARG A 132 -10.44 15.64 4.51
CA ARG A 132 -11.58 16.53 4.81
C ARG A 132 -12.26 16.08 6.10
N PRO A 133 -12.34 16.92 7.15
CA PRO A 133 -13.08 16.57 8.35
C PRO A 133 -14.56 16.29 8.04
N PRO A 134 -15.17 15.25 8.65
CA PRO A 134 -16.61 15.06 8.57
C PRO A 134 -17.34 16.19 9.30
N ASN A 135 -18.55 16.51 8.84
CA ASN A 135 -19.36 17.61 9.41
C ASN A 135 -19.74 17.37 10.88
N ASN A 136 -19.75 16.11 11.34
CA ASN A 136 -20.05 15.76 12.73
C ASN A 136 -18.76 15.81 13.57
N PRO A 137 -18.68 16.68 14.60
CA PRO A 137 -17.46 16.87 15.38
C PRO A 137 -17.03 15.61 16.15
N TYR A 138 -17.96 14.82 16.69
CA TYR A 138 -17.63 13.59 17.40
C TYR A 138 -17.02 12.52 16.48
N LEU A 139 -17.55 12.42 15.26
CA LEU A 139 -16.97 11.53 14.25
C LEU A 139 -15.61 12.04 13.77
N ALA A 140 -15.45 13.36 13.65
CA ALA A 140 -14.17 13.96 13.30
C ALA A 140 -13.10 13.63 14.35
N ASP A 141 -13.42 13.79 15.63
CA ASP A 141 -12.51 13.49 16.74
C ASP A 141 -12.13 12.01 16.79
N TYR A 142 -13.10 11.11 16.66
CA TYR A 142 -12.85 9.66 16.61
C TYR A 142 -11.96 9.24 15.44
N ILE A 143 -12.18 9.83 14.26
CA ILE A 143 -11.38 9.53 13.06
C ILE A 143 -9.96 10.08 13.23
N LEU A 144 -9.82 11.30 13.74
CA LEU A 144 -8.53 11.93 14.02
C LEU A 144 -7.71 11.12 15.03
N SER A 145 -8.32 10.69 16.15
CA SER A 145 -7.64 9.92 17.18
C SER A 145 -7.17 8.56 16.68
N THR A 146 -7.97 7.91 15.84
CA THR A 146 -7.66 6.58 15.30
C THR A 146 -6.57 6.65 14.23
N ARG A 147 -6.60 7.68 13.37
CA ARG A 147 -5.66 7.78 12.24
C ARG A 147 -4.30 8.35 12.63
N ARG A 148 -4.22 9.29 13.58
CA ARG A 148 -2.92 9.82 14.06
C ARG A 148 -2.01 8.73 14.63
N SER A 149 -2.57 7.67 15.21
CA SER A 149 -1.77 6.62 15.83
C SER A 149 -1.09 5.68 14.82
N THR A 150 -1.57 5.62 13.58
CA THR A 150 -1.10 4.64 12.58
C THR A 150 -0.66 5.23 11.25
N MET A 151 -1.12 6.42 10.87
CA MET A 151 -0.94 7.00 9.53
C MET A 151 0.04 8.17 9.45
N GLY A 152 0.73 8.49 10.54
CA GLY A 152 1.55 9.70 10.62
C GLY A 152 0.72 10.95 10.87
N SER A 153 1.15 12.08 10.30
CA SER A 153 0.51 13.38 10.49
C SER A 153 -0.76 13.50 9.64
N LEU A 154 -1.72 14.32 10.10
CA LEU A 154 -2.97 14.59 9.39
C LEU A 154 -3.16 16.09 9.25
N LEU A 155 -3.36 16.55 8.02
CA LEU A 155 -3.65 17.94 7.72
C LEU A 155 -5.10 18.08 7.24
N PRO A 156 -5.96 18.86 7.91
CA PRO A 156 -7.30 19.12 7.41
C PRO A 156 -7.26 19.98 6.15
N SER A 157 -8.12 19.65 5.20
CA SER A 157 -8.35 20.44 4.00
C SER A 157 -9.14 21.69 4.38
N ALA A 158 -8.46 22.83 4.29
CA ALA A 158 -8.97 24.16 4.60
C ALA A 158 -8.25 25.20 3.75
N THR A 159 -8.73 26.44 3.78
CA THR A 159 -8.05 27.58 3.16
C THR A 159 -6.62 27.67 3.67
N GLY A 160 -5.64 27.71 2.76
CA GLY A 160 -4.22 27.75 3.09
C GLY A 160 -3.55 26.39 3.31
N ALA A 161 -4.27 25.27 3.18
CA ALA A 161 -3.68 23.93 3.31
C ALA A 161 -2.53 23.69 2.31
N SER A 162 -2.57 24.29 1.12
CA SER A 162 -1.47 24.23 0.14
C SER A 162 -0.16 24.81 0.67
N PHE A 163 -0.20 25.92 1.39
CA PHE A 163 0.99 26.52 2.01
C PHE A 163 1.50 25.65 3.18
N ALA A 164 0.60 25.07 3.95
CA ALA A 164 0.98 24.13 5.01
C ALA A 164 1.64 22.88 4.45
N LEU A 165 1.13 22.32 3.35
CA LEU A 165 1.76 21.21 2.63
C LEU A 165 3.14 21.59 2.07
N ALA A 166 3.28 22.78 1.48
CA ALA A 166 4.57 23.27 1.00
C ALA A 166 5.60 23.36 2.13
N ALA A 167 5.21 23.92 3.28
CA ALA A 167 6.08 24.01 4.46
C ALA A 167 6.46 22.64 5.05
N ILE A 168 5.61 21.62 4.91
CA ILE A 168 5.94 20.24 5.31
C ILE A 168 7.03 19.68 4.39
N LEU A 169 6.90 19.89 3.07
CA LEU A 169 7.90 19.45 2.10
C LEU A 169 9.25 20.16 2.33
N GLU A 170 9.26 21.47 2.57
CA GLU A 170 10.49 22.23 2.89
C GLU A 170 11.23 21.69 4.13
N LYS A 171 10.49 21.08 5.07
CA LYS A 171 11.04 20.48 6.30
C LYS A 171 11.45 19.02 6.15
N GLY A 172 11.41 18.45 4.94
CA GLY A 172 11.73 17.03 4.73
C GLY A 172 10.56 16.06 4.94
N GLY A 173 9.35 16.58 5.14
CA GLY A 173 8.14 15.75 5.24
C GLY A 173 7.63 15.31 3.87
N ASN A 174 6.73 14.32 3.86
CA ASN A 174 6.06 13.76 2.69
C ASN A 174 4.54 13.95 2.81
#